data_AF-A0A124IV78-F1
#
_entry.id   AF-A0A124IV78-F1
#
_cell.length_a   1.000
_cell.length_b   1.000
_cell.length_c   1.000
_cell.angle_alpha   90.00
_cell.angle_beta   90.00
_cell.angle_gamma   90.00
#
_symmetry.space_group_name_H-M   'P 1'
#
loop_
_entity.id
_entity.type
_entity.pdbx_description
1 polymer ?
#
loop_
_entity_poly.entity_id
_entity_poly.type
_entity_poly.pdbx_seq_one_letter_code
_entity_poly.pdbx_strand_id
1 'polypeptide(L)'
;MIFIVGIVYRLVRWLTPKGLTGLYNVNATVNGDDYGKITLEILKRIFLFYTLPDTDNTLFIGSLLFHWGIWIALIGHLGIIIPSKYLESWFGISPSLHHVIALYVGGTAGTIALVGLLILITRRITGRTVTIKLVNEYKVRIPLTMLSFLDDYFAVAILLAIIALGLAQTLGITPTHPTYIDEISNWMWSLVTLHP
;
A
#
# COMPACT_ATOMS: atom_id res chain seq x y z
N MET A 1 7.80 -13.63 -14.68
CA MET A 1 7.02 -14.86 -14.37
C MET A 1 7.00 -15.21 -12.88
N ILE A 2 8.13 -15.19 -12.16
CA ILE A 2 8.20 -15.54 -10.73
C ILE A 2 7.21 -14.73 -9.87
N PHE A 3 7.09 -13.41 -10.11
CA PHE A 3 6.16 -12.54 -9.39
C PHE A 3 4.70 -12.98 -9.55
N ILE A 4 4.24 -13.18 -10.80
CA ILE A 4 2.85 -13.56 -11.10
C ILE A 4 2.55 -14.95 -10.53
N VAL A 5 3.42 -15.93 -10.76
CA VAL A 5 3.23 -17.29 -10.24
C VAL A 5 3.22 -17.30 -8.71
N GLY A 6 4.11 -16.53 -8.07
CA GLY A 6 4.15 -16.37 -6.62
C GLY A 6 2.88 -15.74 -6.04
N ILE A 7 2.32 -14.71 -6.70
CA ILE A 7 1.04 -14.10 -6.33
C ILE A 7 -0.10 -15.11 -6.46
N VAL A 8 -0.22 -15.77 -7.61
CA VAL A 8 -1.28 -16.76 -7.84
C VAL A 8 -1.20 -17.89 -6.81
N TYR A 9 0.00 -18.44 -6.59
CA TYR A 9 0.22 -19.46 -5.57
C TYR A 9 -0.22 -19.01 -4.17
N ARG A 10 0.12 -17.77 -3.79
CA ARG A 10 -0.24 -17.23 -2.47
C ARG A 10 -1.73 -16.95 -2.35
N LEU A 11 -2.38 -16.39 -3.37
CA LEU A 11 -3.83 -16.17 -3.42
C LEU A 11 -4.60 -17.49 -3.33
N VAL A 12 -4.21 -18.51 -4.10
CA VAL A 12 -4.81 -19.85 -4.04
C VAL A 12 -4.70 -20.42 -2.64
N ARG A 13 -3.51 -20.33 -2.01
CA ARG A 13 -3.30 -20.84 -0.64
C ARG A 13 -4.14 -20.12 0.41
N TRP A 14 -4.43 -18.83 0.22
CA TRP A 14 -5.33 -18.07 1.10
C TRP A 14 -6.80 -18.46 0.92
N LEU A 15 -7.22 -18.78 -0.30
CA LEU A 15 -8.60 -19.19 -0.61
C LEU A 15 -8.86 -20.68 -0.32
N THR A 16 -7.82 -21.51 -0.27
CA THR A 16 -7.90 -22.94 0.10
C THR A 16 -7.11 -23.27 1.37
N PRO A 17 -7.46 -22.68 2.53
CA PRO A 17 -6.76 -22.98 3.78
C PRO A 17 -7.06 -24.42 4.20
N LYS A 18 -6.02 -25.26 4.31
CA LYS A 18 -6.13 -26.65 4.82
C LYS A 18 -6.13 -26.72 6.36
N GLY A 19 -6.13 -25.58 7.03
CA GLY A 19 -6.08 -25.43 8.49
C GLY A 19 -6.08 -23.94 8.88
N LEU A 20 -6.00 -23.63 10.18
CA LEU A 20 -5.85 -22.26 10.68
C LEU A 20 -4.55 -21.66 10.13
N THR A 21 -4.64 -20.88 9.06
CA THR A 21 -3.49 -20.18 8.50
C THR A 21 -3.11 -19.00 9.40
N GLY A 22 -1.81 -18.76 9.57
CA GLY A 22 -1.22 -17.76 10.47
C GLY A 22 -1.60 -16.27 10.26
N LEU A 23 -2.64 -15.98 9.48
CA LEU A 23 -3.53 -14.85 9.75
C LEU A 23 -4.32 -15.14 11.04
N TYR A 24 -3.62 -15.22 12.18
CA TYR A 24 -4.19 -15.59 13.49
C TYR A 24 -5.36 -14.70 13.96
N ASN A 25 -5.65 -13.61 13.26
CA ASN A 25 -6.74 -12.68 13.57
C ASN A 25 -7.86 -12.62 12.51
N VAL A 26 -7.73 -13.37 11.41
CA VAL A 26 -8.80 -13.49 10.40
C VAL A 26 -9.25 -14.94 10.44
N ASN A 27 -10.12 -15.23 11.41
CA ASN A 27 -10.75 -16.53 11.56
C ASN A 27 -11.80 -16.70 10.45
N ALA A 28 -11.34 -16.85 9.20
CA ALA A 28 -12.16 -16.90 7.99
C ALA A 28 -13.00 -18.20 7.88
N THR A 29 -13.11 -18.99 8.95
CA THR A 29 -13.81 -20.29 8.92
C THR A 29 -14.72 -20.54 10.12
N VAL A 30 -15.08 -19.52 10.93
CA VAL A 30 -15.96 -19.79 12.08
C VAL A 30 -17.43 -19.98 11.70
N ASN A 31 -17.85 -19.63 10.48
CA ASN A 31 -19.15 -20.03 9.95
C ASN A 31 -19.03 -20.22 8.43
N GLY A 32 -19.64 -21.28 7.89
CA GLY A 32 -19.51 -21.73 6.49
C GLY A 32 -20.17 -20.79 5.49
N ASP A 33 -19.64 -19.58 5.34
CA ASP A 33 -20.21 -18.52 4.52
C ASP A 33 -19.42 -18.30 3.23
N ASP A 34 -20.20 -18.18 2.15
CA ASP A 34 -19.86 -17.76 0.79
C ASP A 34 -18.55 -16.94 0.66
N TYR A 35 -17.67 -17.36 -0.26
CA TYR A 35 -16.38 -16.73 -0.56
C TYR A 35 -16.51 -15.21 -0.74
N GLY A 36 -17.60 -14.75 -1.35
CA GLY A 36 -17.83 -13.31 -1.57
C GLY A 36 -17.95 -12.50 -0.27
N LYS A 37 -18.63 -13.04 0.75
CA LYS A 37 -18.79 -12.36 2.05
C LYS A 37 -17.46 -12.26 2.79
N ILE A 38 -16.65 -13.34 2.76
CA ILE A 38 -15.31 -13.35 3.36
C ILE A 38 -14.41 -12.32 2.68
N THR A 39 -14.41 -12.28 1.34
CA THR A 39 -13.63 -11.28 0.59
C THR A 39 -14.03 -9.85 0.94
N LEU A 40 -15.34 -9.56 1.01
CA LEU A 40 -15.82 -8.22 1.35
C LEU A 40 -15.42 -7.80 2.77
N GLU A 41 -15.53 -8.71 3.74
CA GLU A 41 -15.11 -8.45 5.13
C GLU A 41 -13.61 -8.22 5.26
N ILE A 42 -12.79 -8.94 4.48
CA ILE A 42 -11.36 -8.71 4.40
C ILE A 42 -11.06 -7.32 3.81
N LEU A 43 -11.71 -6.95 2.70
CA LEU A 43 -11.53 -5.63 2.09
C LEU A 43 -11.91 -4.50 3.06
N LYS A 44 -13.05 -4.60 3.74
CA LYS A 44 -13.45 -3.61 4.76
C LYS A 44 -12.37 -3.44 5.84
N ARG A 45 -11.74 -4.53 6.29
CA ARG A 45 -10.66 -4.47 7.29
C ARG A 45 -9.38 -3.84 6.76
N ILE A 46 -9.03 -4.10 5.51
CA ILE A 46 -7.84 -3.54 4.85
C ILE A 46 -7.99 -2.04 4.58
N PHE A 47 -9.19 -1.57 4.19
CA PHE A 47 -9.38 -0.19 3.74
C PHE A 47 -9.98 0.74 4.81
N LEU A 48 -10.87 0.24 5.66
CA LEU A 48 -11.62 1.08 6.60
C LEU A 48 -11.11 0.98 8.04
N PHE A 49 -10.29 -0.02 8.36
CA PHE A 49 -9.67 -0.20 9.68
C PHE A 49 -10.65 -0.04 10.87
N TYR A 50 -11.94 -0.33 10.67
CA TYR A 50 -13.03 0.07 11.57
C TYR A 50 -12.96 -0.56 12.97
N THR A 51 -12.11 -1.57 13.15
CA THR A 51 -11.89 -2.27 14.42
C THR A 51 -10.75 -1.67 15.27
N LEU A 52 -9.96 -0.74 14.72
CA LEU A 52 -8.73 -0.22 15.34
C LEU A 52 -8.86 1.09 16.17
N PRO A 53 -9.79 2.04 15.90
CA PRO A 53 -9.79 3.36 16.54
C PRO A 53 -9.82 3.34 18.08
N ASP A 54 -10.40 2.31 18.69
CA ASP A 54 -10.57 2.22 20.14
C ASP A 54 -9.36 1.60 20.88
N THR A 55 -8.38 1.06 20.16
CA THR A 55 -7.29 0.24 20.73
C THR A 55 -5.90 0.85 20.56
N ASP A 56 -5.60 1.41 19.39
CA ASP A 56 -4.29 1.98 19.06
C ASP A 56 -4.41 3.08 17.97
N ASN A 57 -4.48 4.34 18.42
CA ASN A 57 -4.62 5.50 17.54
C ASN A 57 -3.42 5.67 16.59
N THR A 58 -2.21 5.38 17.06
CA THR A 58 -0.98 5.54 16.26
C THR A 58 -0.97 4.52 15.12
N LEU A 59 -1.37 3.28 15.40
CA LEU A 59 -1.53 2.25 14.37
C LEU A 59 -2.63 2.64 13.38
N PHE A 60 -3.76 3.13 13.85
CA PHE A 60 -4.88 3.54 13.00
C PHE A 60 -4.46 4.66 12.04
N ILE A 61 -3.91 5.76 12.56
CA ILE A 61 -3.50 6.91 11.75
C ILE A 61 -2.37 6.53 10.79
N GLY A 62 -1.33 5.87 11.29
CA GLY A 62 -0.20 5.45 10.45
C GLY A 62 -0.63 4.52 9.32
N SER A 63 -1.51 3.55 9.62
CA SER A 63 -2.03 2.61 8.62
C SER A 63 -2.94 3.30 7.61
N LEU A 64 -3.83 4.20 8.05
CA LEU A 64 -4.73 4.93 7.16
C LEU A 64 -3.94 5.81 6.17
N LEU A 65 -2.99 6.61 6.68
CA LEU A 65 -2.15 7.48 5.85
C LEU A 65 -1.32 6.65 4.85
N PHE A 66 -0.69 5.58 5.31
CA PHE A 66 0.12 4.72 4.45
C PHE A 66 -0.71 4.08 3.32
N HIS A 67 -1.84 3.44 3.66
CA HIS A 67 -2.64 2.72 2.68
C HIS A 67 -3.29 3.65 1.67
N TRP A 68 -3.93 4.74 2.11
CA TRP A 68 -4.56 5.67 1.17
C TRP A 68 -3.52 6.41 0.31
N GLY A 69 -2.38 6.79 0.90
CA GLY A 69 -1.28 7.39 0.15
C GLY A 69 -0.76 6.45 -0.95
N ILE A 70 -0.52 5.17 -0.64
CA ILE A 70 -0.02 4.22 -1.64
C ILE A 70 -1.07 3.88 -2.69
N TRP A 71 -2.36 3.78 -2.35
CA TRP A 71 -3.41 3.54 -3.33
C TRP A 71 -3.55 4.67 -4.34
N ILE A 72 -3.53 5.93 -3.87
CA ILE A 72 -3.56 7.09 -4.76
C ILE A 72 -2.31 7.10 -5.64
N ALA A 73 -1.13 6.83 -5.07
CA ALA A 73 0.10 6.74 -5.85
C ALA A 73 0.02 5.62 -6.91
N LEU A 74 -0.41 4.41 -6.54
CA LEU A 74 -0.54 3.27 -7.46
C LEU A 74 -1.46 3.58 -8.65
N ILE A 75 -2.60 4.23 -8.39
CA ILE A 75 -3.51 4.68 -9.46
C ILE A 75 -2.80 5.74 -10.33
N GLY A 76 -2.08 6.68 -9.72
CA GLY A 76 -1.31 7.69 -10.45
C GLY A 76 -0.22 7.11 -11.36
N HIS A 77 0.39 5.98 -10.99
CA HIS A 77 1.40 5.31 -11.82
C HIS A 77 0.83 4.72 -13.12
N LEU A 78 -0.49 4.61 -13.28
CA LEU A 78 -1.10 4.24 -14.57
C LEU A 78 -0.71 5.22 -15.68
N GLY A 79 -0.47 6.48 -15.34
CA GLY A 79 0.02 7.49 -16.28
C GLY A 79 1.49 7.33 -16.68
N ILE A 80 2.26 6.56 -15.91
CA ILE A 80 3.61 6.12 -16.30
C ILE A 80 3.51 4.86 -17.18
N ILE A 81 2.54 3.99 -16.92
CA ILE A 81 2.39 2.78 -17.74
C ILE A 81 1.92 3.13 -19.14
N ILE A 82 0.99 4.08 -19.28
CA ILE A 82 0.39 4.47 -20.56
C ILE A 82 1.10 5.72 -21.12
N PRO A 83 1.69 5.66 -22.32
CA PRO A 83 2.33 6.80 -22.96
C PRO A 83 1.39 8.01 -23.13
N SER A 84 1.95 9.22 -23.04
CA SER A 84 1.23 10.49 -23.14
C SER A 84 0.36 10.59 -24.40
N LYS A 85 0.83 10.07 -25.56
CA LYS A 85 0.05 9.99 -26.81
C LYS A 85 -1.28 9.22 -26.67
N TYR A 86 -1.30 8.15 -25.87
CA TYR A 86 -2.50 7.35 -25.66
C TYR A 86 -3.38 7.96 -24.56
N LEU A 87 -2.79 8.56 -23.53
CA LEU A 87 -3.53 9.31 -22.51
C LEU A 87 -4.30 10.47 -23.12
N GLU A 88 -3.67 11.22 -24.03
CA GLU A 88 -4.33 12.30 -24.76
C GLU A 88 -5.42 11.76 -25.69
N SER A 89 -5.13 10.72 -26.47
CA SER A 89 -6.09 10.15 -27.42
C SER A 89 -7.30 9.47 -26.78
N TRP A 90 -7.13 8.81 -25.62
CA TRP A 90 -8.20 8.00 -25.00
C TRP A 90 -8.94 8.76 -23.90
N PHE A 91 -8.23 9.61 -23.16
CA PHE A 91 -8.77 10.30 -21.98
C PHE A 91 -8.74 11.82 -22.11
N GLY A 92 -8.21 12.38 -23.20
CA GLY A 92 -8.08 13.83 -23.39
C GLY A 92 -7.10 14.49 -22.41
N ILE A 93 -6.21 13.71 -21.77
CA ILE A 93 -5.26 14.22 -20.79
C ILE A 93 -4.03 14.71 -21.53
N SER A 94 -3.83 16.03 -21.58
CA SER A 94 -2.63 16.60 -22.19
C SER A 94 -1.37 16.25 -21.38
N PRO A 95 -0.18 16.21 -22.01
CA PRO A 95 1.08 15.94 -21.30
C PRO A 95 1.34 16.90 -20.13
N SER A 96 1.00 18.17 -20.30
CA SER A 96 1.13 19.20 -19.26
C SER A 96 0.18 18.95 -18.08
N LEU A 97 -1.06 18.56 -18.34
CA LEU A 97 -2.02 18.22 -17.30
C LEU A 97 -1.58 16.96 -16.53
N HIS A 98 -1.12 15.94 -17.24
CA HIS A 98 -0.58 14.73 -16.63
C HIS A 98 0.59 15.05 -15.68
N HIS A 99 1.52 15.90 -16.12
CA HIS A 99 2.67 16.32 -15.32
C HIS A 99 2.26 17.06 -14.04
N VAL A 100 1.29 17.97 -14.13
CA VAL A 100 0.74 18.68 -12.96
C VAL A 100 0.08 17.70 -12.00
N ILE A 101 -0.75 16.78 -12.49
CA ILE A 101 -1.38 15.76 -11.66
C ILE A 101 -0.31 14.88 -10.97
N ALA A 102 0.70 14.43 -11.71
CA ALA A 102 1.78 13.62 -11.16
C ALA A 102 2.55 14.37 -10.06
N LEU A 103 2.87 15.64 -10.27
CA LEU A 103 3.60 16.47 -9.30
C LEU A 103 2.79 16.71 -8.03
N TYR A 104 1.56 17.21 -8.16
CA TYR A 104 0.75 17.59 -7.00
C TYR A 104 0.07 16.38 -6.36
N VAL A 105 -0.71 15.62 -7.13
CA VAL A 105 -1.45 14.47 -6.58
C VAL A 105 -0.49 13.35 -6.22
N GLY A 106 0.42 13.00 -7.14
CA GLY A 106 1.42 11.95 -6.89
C GLY A 106 2.40 12.33 -5.78
N GLY A 107 2.94 13.55 -5.80
CA GLY A 107 3.83 14.05 -4.75
C GLY A 107 3.19 14.13 -3.37
N THR A 108 1.95 14.66 -3.27
CA THR A 108 1.21 14.68 -2.00
C THR A 108 0.87 13.27 -1.53
N ALA A 109 0.41 12.38 -2.40
CA ALA A 109 0.09 11.00 -2.05
C ALA A 109 1.31 10.23 -1.55
N GLY A 110 2.46 10.36 -2.24
CA GLY A 110 3.73 9.77 -1.82
C GLY A 110 4.20 10.31 -0.46
N THR A 111 4.02 11.61 -0.22
CA THR A 111 4.40 12.25 1.06
C THR A 111 3.52 11.73 2.20
N ILE A 112 2.20 11.62 1.98
CA ILE A 112 1.26 11.04 2.94
C ILE A 112 1.63 9.57 3.22
N ALA A 113 1.96 8.80 2.19
CA ALA A 113 2.41 7.42 2.34
C ALA A 113 3.70 7.33 3.17
N LEU A 114 4.68 8.19 2.89
CA LEU A 114 5.94 8.25 3.62
C LEU A 114 5.71 8.59 5.10
N VAL A 115 4.89 9.59 5.41
CA VAL A 115 4.57 9.96 6.79
C VAL A 115 3.88 8.80 7.52
N GLY A 116 2.90 8.15 6.89
CA GLY A 116 2.26 6.96 7.44
C GLY A 116 3.26 5.83 7.72
N LEU A 117 4.17 5.57 6.78
CA LEU A 117 5.21 4.56 6.94
C LEU A 117 6.18 4.89 8.09
N LEU A 118 6.63 6.14 8.20
CA LEU A 118 7.51 6.59 9.28
C LEU A 118 6.85 6.47 10.65
N ILE A 119 5.56 6.78 10.77
CA ILE A 119 4.78 6.57 12.00
C ILE A 119 4.80 5.08 12.37
N LEU A 120 4.54 4.19 11.41
CA LEU A 120 4.51 2.74 11.64
C LEU A 120 5.89 2.18 11.99
N ILE A 121 6.96 2.64 11.35
CA ILE A 121 8.35 2.30 11.67
C ILE A 121 8.70 2.77 13.09
N THR A 122 8.38 4.02 13.42
CA THR A 122 8.65 4.58 14.76
C THR A 122 7.93 3.77 15.83
N ARG A 123 6.66 3.45 15.60
CA ARG A 123 5.87 2.59 16.49
C ARG A 123 6.47 1.18 16.60
N ARG A 124 7.07 0.65 15.53
CA ARG A 124 7.73 -0.65 15.53
C ARG A 124 9.01 -0.65 16.38
N ILE A 125 9.78 0.44 16.35
CA ILE A 125 11.05 0.58 17.10
C ILE A 125 10.77 0.90 18.58
N THR A 126 9.86 1.82 18.87
CA THR A 126 9.55 2.27 20.24
C THR A 126 8.67 1.28 21.03
N GLY A 127 8.20 0.21 20.37
CA GLY A 127 7.28 -0.77 20.95
C GLY A 127 5.82 -0.31 20.89
N ARG A 128 4.90 -1.28 20.83
CA ARG A 128 3.46 -0.98 20.79
C ARG A 128 2.84 -1.10 22.17
N THR A 129 1.95 -0.17 22.48
CA THR A 129 1.10 -0.22 23.67
C THR A 129 -0.33 -0.46 23.22
N VAL A 130 -0.83 -1.68 23.38
CA VAL A 130 -2.23 -1.99 23.04
C VAL A 130 -3.09 -1.74 24.27
N THR A 131 -4.17 -0.99 24.08
CA THR A 131 -5.20 -0.82 25.11
C THR A 131 -6.23 -1.93 24.99
N ILE A 132 -6.30 -2.82 25.96
CA ILE A 132 -7.32 -3.87 26.01
C ILE A 132 -8.43 -3.40 26.95
N LYS A 133 -9.68 -3.41 26.46
CA LYS A 133 -10.89 -3.23 27.29
C LYS A 133 -11.23 -4.57 27.93
N LEU A 134 -11.09 -4.68 29.25
CA LEU A 134 -11.55 -5.85 30.00
C LEU A 134 -13.07 -5.76 30.24
N VAL A 135 -13.72 -6.90 30.47
CA VAL A 135 -15.08 -6.94 31.01
C VAL A 135 -15.05 -6.16 32.32
N ASN A 136 -15.75 -5.01 32.38
CA ASN A 136 -15.74 -3.98 33.45
C ASN A 136 -14.93 -2.68 33.20
N GLU A 137 -14.77 -2.20 31.96
CA GLU A 137 -14.23 -0.84 31.65
C GLU A 137 -12.73 -0.60 31.99
N TYR A 138 -12.01 -1.57 32.54
CA TYR A 138 -10.58 -1.43 32.82
C TYR A 138 -9.77 -1.44 31.51
N LYS A 139 -9.00 -0.38 31.28
CA LYS A 139 -8.08 -0.23 30.14
C LYS A 139 -6.66 -0.55 30.57
N VAL A 140 -6.12 -1.70 30.15
CA VAL A 140 -4.72 -2.07 30.43
C VAL A 140 -3.86 -1.79 29.20
N ARG A 141 -2.72 -1.13 29.42
CA ARG A 141 -1.69 -0.82 28.42
C ARG A 141 -0.57 -1.84 28.49
N ILE A 142 -0.49 -2.73 27.50
CA ILE A 142 0.55 -3.78 27.47
C ILE A 142 1.64 -3.40 26.45
N PRO A 143 2.91 -3.24 26.86
CA PRO A 143 4.01 -3.11 25.93
C PRO A 143 4.27 -4.47 25.27
N LEU A 144 4.01 -4.57 23.97
CA LEU A 144 4.30 -5.77 23.19
C LEU A 144 5.55 -5.51 22.36
N THR A 145 6.71 -5.90 22.89
CA THR A 145 7.94 -5.96 22.12
C THR A 145 7.95 -7.26 21.34
N MET A 146 7.85 -7.14 20.00
CA MET A 146 8.32 -8.15 19.04
C MET A 146 7.42 -9.37 18.76
N LEU A 147 6.82 -9.37 17.55
CA LEU A 147 6.57 -10.55 16.71
C LEU A 147 6.70 -10.09 15.25
N SER A 148 7.89 -9.65 14.85
CA SER A 148 8.16 -9.24 13.47
C SER A 148 9.27 -10.13 12.92
N PHE A 149 8.93 -10.87 11.88
CA PHE A 149 9.86 -11.74 11.19
C PHE A 149 10.76 -10.91 10.25
N LEU A 150 11.87 -11.51 9.79
CA LEU A 150 12.87 -10.83 8.97
C LEU A 150 12.29 -10.31 7.64
N ASP A 151 11.30 -11.00 7.09
CA ASP A 151 10.59 -10.63 5.86
C ASP A 151 9.80 -9.32 6.01
N ASP A 152 9.23 -9.05 7.19
CA ASP A 152 8.50 -7.81 7.45
C ASP A 152 9.46 -6.60 7.49
N TYR A 153 10.62 -6.73 8.14
CA TYR A 153 11.65 -5.69 8.12
C TYR A 153 12.21 -5.46 6.72
N PHE A 154 12.43 -6.51 5.95
CA PHE A 154 12.89 -6.43 4.58
C PHE A 154 11.88 -5.70 3.68
N ALA A 155 10.60 -6.06 3.77
CA ALA A 155 9.53 -5.41 3.02
C ALA A 155 9.43 -3.92 3.36
N VAL A 156 9.46 -3.57 4.66
CA VAL A 156 9.43 -2.17 5.13
C VAL A 156 10.64 -1.38 4.63
N ALA A 157 11.84 -1.96 4.65
CA ALA A 157 13.05 -1.30 4.18
C ALA A 157 12.99 -1.00 2.67
N ILE A 158 12.57 -1.97 1.86
CA ILE A 158 12.39 -1.77 0.41
C ILE A 158 11.33 -0.72 0.13
N LEU A 159 10.21 -0.80 0.84
CA LEU A 159 9.10 0.12 0.66
C LEU A 159 9.51 1.56 1.01
N LEU A 160 10.27 1.75 2.09
CA LEU A 160 10.84 3.04 2.45
C LEU A 160 11.76 3.56 1.34
N ALA A 161 12.64 2.71 0.82
CA ALA A 161 13.55 3.09 -0.27
C ALA A 161 12.79 3.48 -1.55
N ILE A 162 11.79 2.69 -1.97
CA ILE A 162 10.99 2.96 -3.17
C ILE A 162 10.21 4.27 -3.03
N ILE A 163 9.57 4.52 -1.88
CA ILE A 163 8.80 5.75 -1.67
C ILE A 163 9.74 6.97 -1.64
N ALA A 164 10.88 6.87 -0.95
CA ALA A 164 11.86 7.95 -0.88
C ALA A 164 12.44 8.29 -2.27
N LEU A 165 12.81 7.27 -3.05
CA LEU A 165 13.32 7.45 -4.41
C LEU A 165 12.24 8.03 -5.33
N GLY A 166 11.01 7.49 -5.27
CA GLY A 166 9.89 8.00 -6.08
C GLY A 166 9.55 9.45 -5.78
N LEU A 167 9.59 9.86 -4.51
CA LEU A 167 9.42 11.26 -4.11
C LEU A 167 10.57 12.14 -4.58
N ALA A 168 11.82 11.66 -4.50
CA ALA A 168 12.97 12.39 -5.02
C ALA A 168 12.88 12.60 -6.53
N GLN A 169 12.41 11.59 -7.28
CA GLN A 169 12.15 11.72 -8.71
C GLN A 169 11.02 12.73 -8.98
N THR A 170 9.88 12.57 -8.31
CA THR A 170 8.67 13.37 -8.55
C THR A 170 8.81 14.84 -8.13
N LEU A 171 9.42 15.10 -6.97
CA LEU A 171 9.53 16.46 -6.42
C LEU A 171 10.86 17.14 -6.77
N GLY A 172 11.91 16.36 -7.04
CA GLY A 172 13.26 16.89 -7.32
C GLY A 172 13.61 16.94 -8.81
N ILE A 173 13.39 15.84 -9.54
CA ILE A 173 13.83 15.71 -10.94
C ILE A 173 12.76 16.20 -11.93
N THR A 174 11.50 15.85 -11.69
CA THR A 174 10.38 16.21 -12.58
C THR A 174 10.26 17.71 -12.84
N PRO A 175 10.42 18.62 -11.85
CA PRO A 175 10.36 20.06 -12.11
C PRO A 175 11.50 20.60 -13.00
N THR A 176 12.66 19.92 -13.02
CA THR A 176 13.85 20.36 -13.77
C THR A 176 13.98 19.70 -15.13
N HIS A 177 13.46 18.48 -15.29
CA HIS A 177 13.54 17.69 -16.51
C HIS A 177 12.19 17.04 -16.89
N PRO A 178 11.15 17.81 -17.23
CA PRO A 178 9.80 17.29 -17.44
C PRO A 178 9.68 16.21 -18.53
N THR A 179 10.61 16.19 -19.50
CA THR A 179 10.61 15.26 -20.63
C THR A 179 11.04 13.83 -20.28
N TYR A 180 11.69 13.60 -19.13
CA TYR A 180 12.16 12.25 -18.79
C TYR A 180 11.00 11.26 -18.60
N ILE A 181 9.82 11.74 -18.18
CA ILE A 181 8.65 10.89 -17.94
C ILE A 181 8.21 10.22 -19.25
N ASP A 182 8.28 10.90 -20.39
CA ASP A 182 7.91 10.32 -21.67
C ASP A 182 8.84 9.15 -22.07
N GLU A 183 10.13 9.25 -21.77
CA GLU A 183 11.09 8.15 -22.01
C GLU A 183 10.75 6.93 -21.15
N ILE A 184 10.48 7.15 -19.86
CA ILE A 184 10.10 6.07 -18.94
C ILE A 184 8.76 5.47 -19.35
N SER A 185 7.77 6.28 -19.72
CA SER A 185 6.45 5.78 -20.09
C SER A 185 6.48 4.96 -21.36
N ASN A 186 7.25 5.38 -22.36
CA ASN A 186 7.43 4.60 -23.58
C ASN A 186 8.16 3.28 -23.32
N TRP A 187 9.20 3.28 -22.48
CA TRP A 187 9.88 2.05 -22.05
C TRP A 187 8.95 1.12 -21.26
N MET A 188 8.17 1.64 -20.31
CA MET A 188 7.19 0.85 -19.55
C MET A 188 6.14 0.22 -20.47
N TRP A 189 5.65 0.97 -21.45
CA TRP A 189 4.70 0.46 -22.43
C TRP A 189 5.29 -0.62 -23.33
N SER A 190 6.57 -0.49 -23.71
CA SER A 190 7.29 -1.49 -24.50
C SER A 190 7.36 -2.84 -23.77
N LEU A 191 7.63 -2.80 -22.44
CA LEU A 191 7.60 -3.99 -21.58
C LEU A 191 6.20 -4.61 -21.47
N VAL A 192 5.16 -3.79 -21.29
CA VAL A 192 3.77 -4.28 -21.15
C VAL A 192 3.26 -4.88 -22.45
N THR A 193 3.59 -4.26 -23.59
CA THR A 193 3.20 -4.74 -24.91
C THR A 193 4.11 -5.82 -25.46
N LEU A 194 5.23 -6.15 -24.78
CA LEU A 194 6.25 -7.09 -25.24
C LEU A 194 6.84 -6.72 -26.61
N HIS A 195 6.87 -5.42 -26.92
CA HIS A 195 7.49 -4.89 -28.12
C HIS A 195 8.78 -4.17 -27.72
N PRO A 196 9.96 -4.66 -28.13
CA PRO A 196 11.25 -4.05 -27.76
C PRO A 196 11.42 -2.64 -28.31
#